data_AF-A0A9E3B4Y1-F1
#
_entry.id   AF-A0A9E3B4Y1-F1
#
_cell.length_a   1.000
_cell.length_b   1.000
_cell.length_c   1.000
_cell.angle_alpha   90.00
_cell.angle_beta   90.00
_cell.angle_gamma   90.00
#
_symmetry.space_group_name_H-M   'P 1'
#
loop_
_entity.id
_entity.type
_entity.pdbx_description
1 polymer ?
#
loop_
_entity_poly.entity_id
_entity_poly.type
_entity_poly.pdbx_seq_one_letter_code
_entity_poly.pdbx_strand_id
1 'polypeptide(L)'
;MTISCKFRLLLARVNVERARQGMPALSLRRLAEDSGVSLSVLAALNTDKSQRIDYATIDQLLTYFNSYFAVSTNDLLSWEHPQNVEKVV
;
A
#
# COMPACT_ATOMS: atom_id res chain seq x y z
N MET A 1 -14.58 9.27 7.91
CA MET A 1 -13.27 8.74 8.34
C MET A 1 -12.50 8.40 7.09
N THR A 2 -11.39 9.09 6.84
CA THR A 2 -10.49 8.80 5.73
C THR A 2 -9.48 7.74 6.17
N ILE A 3 -9.19 6.81 5.28
CA ILE A 3 -8.19 5.76 5.51
C ILE A 3 -7.02 6.09 4.60
N SER A 4 -5.82 6.25 5.17
CA SER A 4 -4.60 6.39 4.39
C SER A 4 -3.96 5.03 4.20
N CYS A 5 -3.45 4.78 2.99
CA CYS A 5 -2.79 3.53 2.65
C CYS A 5 -1.27 3.73 2.67
N LYS A 6 -0.55 2.94 3.46
CA LYS A 6 0.92 2.95 3.57
C LYS A 6 1.59 2.23 2.40
N PHE A 7 0.94 2.20 1.23
CA PHE A 7 1.34 1.46 0.04
C PHE A 7 2.79 1.72 -0.37
N ARG A 8 3.20 3.00 -0.45
CA ARG A 8 4.57 3.38 -0.84
C ARG A 8 5.64 2.84 0.09
N LEU A 9 5.35 2.80 1.39
CA LEU A 9 6.27 2.27 2.39
C LEU A 9 6.46 0.76 2.19
N LEU A 10 5.36 0.03 1.98
CA LEU A 10 5.40 -1.41 1.74
C LEU A 10 6.11 -1.74 0.42
N LEU A 11 5.84 -0.98 -0.65
CA LEU A 11 6.52 -1.13 -1.93
C LEU A 11 8.03 -0.87 -1.82
N ALA A 12 8.43 0.17 -1.08
CA ALA A 12 9.84 0.45 -0.82
C ALA A 12 10.51 -0.71 -0.05
N ARG A 13 9.83 -1.26 0.96
CA ARG A 13 10.34 -2.41 1.73
C ARG A 13 10.51 -3.66 0.87
N VAL A 14 9.54 -3.97 0.00
CA VAL A 14 9.67 -5.06 -0.98
C VAL A 14 10.88 -4.84 -1.89
N ASN A 15 11.10 -3.62 -2.37
CA ASN A 15 12.26 -3.31 -3.21
C ASN A 15 13.60 -3.49 -2.50
N VAL A 16 13.66 -3.23 -1.19
CA VAL A 16 14.84 -3.56 -0.38
C VAL A 16 15.08 -5.07 -0.33
N GLU A 17 14.04 -5.88 -0.07
CA GLU A 17 14.18 -7.34 -0.05
C GLU A 17 14.57 -7.92 -1.43
N ARG A 18 13.98 -7.40 -2.51
CA ARG A 18 14.34 -7.77 -3.88
C ARG A 18 15.79 -7.43 -4.20
N ALA A 19 16.25 -6.23 -3.82
CA ALA A 19 17.64 -5.82 -4.02
C ALA A 19 18.62 -6.74 -3.27
N ARG A 20 18.29 -7.16 -2.04
CA ARG A 20 19.08 -8.14 -1.28
C ARG A 20 19.19 -9.50 -1.98
N GLN A 21 18.18 -9.87 -2.76
CA GLN A 21 18.14 -11.10 -3.54
C GLN A 21 18.73 -10.93 -4.96
N GLY A 22 19.30 -9.76 -5.29
CA GLY A 22 19.81 -9.46 -6.63
C GLY A 22 18.72 -9.30 -7.69
N MET A 23 17.46 -9.14 -7.28
CA MET A 23 16.33 -8.94 -8.17
C MET A 23 16.17 -7.46 -8.55
N PRO A 24 15.65 -7.16 -9.74
CA PRO A 24 15.30 -5.79 -10.11
C PRO A 24 14.17 -5.24 -9.24
N ALA A 25 14.14 -3.92 -9.10
CA ALA A 25 13.07 -3.20 -8.43
C ALA A 25 11.70 -3.54 -9.04
N LEU A 26 10.72 -3.74 -8.18
CA LEU A 26 9.33 -3.99 -8.52
C LEU A 26 8.69 -2.72 -9.08
N SER A 27 8.26 -2.79 -10.33
CA SER A 27 7.44 -1.75 -10.95
C SER A 27 5.97 -1.93 -10.57
N LEU A 28 5.18 -0.84 -10.64
CA LEU A 28 3.73 -0.91 -10.42
C LEU A 28 3.03 -1.84 -11.43
N ARG A 29 3.55 -1.89 -12.67
CA ARG A 29 3.04 -2.81 -13.69
C ARG A 29 3.26 -4.26 -13.28
N ARG A 30 4.45 -4.59 -12.81
CA ARG A 30 4.76 -5.96 -12.37
C ARG A 30 3.96 -6.34 -11.13
N LEU A 31 3.81 -5.40 -10.19
CA LEU A 31 2.95 -5.60 -9.03
C LEU A 31 1.49 -5.85 -9.43
N ALA A 32 0.96 -5.15 -10.44
CA ALA A 32 -0.40 -5.39 -10.93
C ALA A 32 -0.57 -6.83 -11.45
N GLU A 33 0.41 -7.29 -12.24
CA GLU A 33 0.43 -8.66 -12.77
C GLU A 33 0.51 -9.71 -11.65
N ASP A 34 1.37 -9.49 -10.65
CA ASP A 34 1.63 -10.49 -9.61
C ASP A 34 0.57 -10.47 -8.48
N SER A 35 -0.06 -9.34 -8.19
CA SER A 35 -1.05 -9.20 -7.10
C SER A 35 -2.51 -9.35 -7.56
N GLY A 36 -2.78 -9.23 -8.86
CA GLY A 36 -4.14 -9.19 -9.40
C GLY A 36 -4.87 -7.86 -9.20
N VAL A 37 -4.24 -6.87 -8.53
CA VAL A 37 -4.77 -5.52 -8.39
C VAL A 37 -4.56 -4.75 -9.69
N SER A 38 -5.57 -4.01 -10.13
CA SER A 38 -5.43 -3.21 -11.36
C SER A 38 -4.37 -2.11 -11.24
N LEU A 39 -3.65 -1.85 -12.34
CA LEU A 39 -2.61 -0.83 -12.36
C LEU A 39 -3.15 0.58 -12.03
N SER A 40 -4.40 0.88 -12.41
CA SER A 40 -5.04 2.17 -12.08
C SER A 40 -5.26 2.34 -10.59
N VAL A 41 -5.67 1.28 -9.89
CA VAL A 41 -5.82 1.28 -8.42
C VAL A 41 -4.45 1.46 -7.76
N LEU A 42 -3.43 0.72 -8.20
CA LEU A 42 -2.07 0.87 -7.68
C LEU A 42 -1.51 2.28 -7.91
N ALA A 43 -1.79 2.89 -9.07
CA ALA A 43 -1.38 4.27 -9.36
C ALA A 43 -2.10 5.29 -8.46
N ALA A 44 -3.39 5.08 -8.17
CA ALA A 44 -4.15 5.91 -7.24
C ALA A 44 -3.62 5.79 -5.80
N LEU A 45 -3.27 4.58 -5.36
CA LEU A 45 -2.64 4.32 -4.06
C LEU A 45 -1.25 4.96 -3.97
N ASN A 46 -0.47 4.91 -5.05
CA ASN A 46 0.88 5.49 -5.09
C ASN A 46 0.90 7.02 -5.06
N THR A 47 -0.22 7.67 -5.38
CA THR A 47 -0.34 9.14 -5.41
C THR A 47 -1.14 9.69 -4.23
N ASP A 48 -1.47 8.86 -3.24
CA ASP A 48 -2.38 9.18 -2.12
C ASP A 48 -3.75 9.73 -2.56
N LYS A 49 -4.16 9.47 -3.82
CA LYS A 49 -5.45 9.93 -4.37
C LYS A 49 -6.60 8.96 -4.11
N SER A 50 -6.31 7.79 -3.53
CA SER A 50 -7.34 6.79 -3.25
C SER A 50 -8.17 7.19 -2.04
N GLN A 51 -9.44 7.53 -2.26
CA GLN A 51 -10.40 7.83 -1.19
C GLN A 51 -11.13 6.59 -0.66
N ARG A 52 -11.15 5.50 -1.45
CA ARG A 52 -11.82 4.24 -1.12
C ARG A 52 -11.01 3.09 -1.65
N ILE A 53 -10.79 2.10 -0.80
CA ILE A 53 -10.10 0.84 -1.12
C ILE A 53 -11.09 -0.26 -0.75
N ASP A 54 -11.48 -1.08 -1.72
CA ASP A 54 -12.36 -2.21 -1.45
C ASP A 54 -11.61 -3.36 -0.74
N TYR A 55 -12.37 -4.25 -0.10
CA TYR A 55 -11.80 -5.37 0.65
C TYR A 55 -11.05 -6.36 -0.24
N ALA A 56 -11.43 -6.50 -1.51
CA ALA A 56 -10.73 -7.38 -2.45
C ALA A 56 -9.31 -6.87 -2.73
N THR A 57 -9.16 -5.56 -2.94
CA THR A 57 -7.86 -4.90 -3.10
C THR A 57 -7.01 -5.05 -1.85
N ILE A 58 -7.61 -4.89 -0.66
CA ILE A 58 -6.92 -5.08 0.61
C ILE A 58 -6.39 -6.51 0.71
N ASP A 59 -7.23 -7.51 0.46
CA ASP A 59 -6.87 -8.92 0.55
C ASP A 59 -5.77 -9.31 -0.44
N GLN A 60 -5.87 -8.85 -1.69
CA GLN A 60 -4.86 -9.05 -2.72
C GLN A 60 -3.50 -8.43 -2.36
N LEU A 61 -3.50 -7.20 -1.84
CA LEU A 61 -2.28 -6.53 -1.40
C LEU A 61 -1.67 -7.22 -0.18
N LEU A 62 -2.48 -7.58 0.81
CA LEU A 62 -2.02 -8.33 1.98
C LEU A 62 -1.42 -9.66 1.56
N THR A 63 -2.10 -10.43 0.71
CA THR A 63 -1.60 -11.70 0.18
C THR A 63 -0.26 -11.52 -0.52
N TYR A 64 -0.15 -10.51 -1.39
CA TYR A 64 1.09 -10.23 -2.10
C TYR A 64 2.23 -9.87 -1.15
N PHE A 65 2.04 -8.91 -0.24
CA PHE A 65 3.11 -8.46 0.65
C PHE A 65 3.51 -9.52 1.68
N ASN A 66 2.56 -10.36 2.13
CA ASN A 66 2.85 -11.48 3.02
C ASN A 66 3.77 -12.53 2.41
N SER A 67 3.92 -12.58 1.08
CA SER A 67 4.95 -13.43 0.45
C SER A 67 6.39 -12.98 0.74
N TYR A 68 6.59 -11.71 1.12
CA TYR A 68 7.91 -11.15 1.45
C TYR A 68 8.15 -11.03 2.96
N PHE A 69 7.15 -10.56 3.72
CA PHE A 69 7.23 -10.35 5.16
C PHE A 69 5.82 -10.29 5.76
N ALA A 70 5.66 -10.62 7.04
CA ALA A 70 4.37 -10.53 7.70
C ALA A 70 3.83 -9.09 7.66
N VAL A 71 2.64 -8.92 7.08
CA VAL A 71 1.91 -7.65 6.94
C VAL A 71 0.48 -7.85 7.40
N SER A 72 0.03 -7.00 8.31
CA SER A 72 -1.36 -6.92 8.75
C SER A 72 -2.10 -5.75 8.10
N THR A 73 -3.42 -5.71 8.27
CA THR A 73 -4.25 -4.57 7.84
C THR A 73 -3.78 -3.25 8.45
N ASN A 74 -3.21 -3.22 9.67
CA ASN A 74 -2.71 -2.01 10.32
C ASN A 74 -1.36 -1.52 9.75
N ASP A 75 -0.62 -2.43 9.11
CA ASP A 75 0.60 -2.10 8.38
C ASP A 75 0.28 -1.53 6.99
N LEU A 76 -0.84 -1.96 6.39
CA LEU A 76 -1.32 -1.48 5.10
C LEU A 76 -2.14 -0.19 5.23
N LEU A 77 -3.01 -0.10 6.22
CA LEU A 77 -3.99 0.96 6.39
C LEU A 77 -3.75 1.71 7.70
N SER A 78 -3.99 3.02 7.67
CA SER A 78 -3.98 3.87 8.85
C SER A 78 -5.26 4.69 8.90
N TRP A 79 -5.83 4.82 10.09
CA TRP A 79 -6.98 5.68 10.32
C TRP A 79 -6.50 7.13 10.41
N GLU A 80 -6.94 7.97 9.47
CA GLU A 80 -6.76 9.41 9.65
C GLU A 80 -7.71 9.85 10.76
N HIS A 81 -7.14 10.19 11.91
CA HIS A 81 -7.88 10.85 12.97
C HIS A 81 -8.21 12.24 12.45
N PRO A 82 -9.49 12.68 12.47
CA PRO A 82 -9.79 14.07 12.17
C PRO A 82 -8.98 14.90 13.16
N GLN A 83 -8.02 15.67 12.67
CA GLN A 83 -7.29 16.60 13.50
C GLN A 83 -8.35 17.58 14.01
N ASN A 84 -8.72 17.43 15.29
CA ASN A 84 -9.50 18.44 15.98
C ASN A 84 -8.57 19.64 16.05
N VAL A 85 -8.67 20.54 15.07
CA VAL A 85 -8.00 21.82 15.09
C VAL A 85 -8.68 22.61 16.19
N GLU A 86 -8.27 22.36 17.43
CA GLU A 86 -8.39 23.36 18.48
C GLU A 86 -7.60 24.56 18.00
N LYS A 87 -8.32 25.48 17.36
CA LYS A 87 -7.90 26.86 17.24
C LYS A 87 -7.76 27.36 18.66
N VAL A 88 -6.52 27.37 19.16
CA VAL A 88 -6.16 28.22 20.28
C VAL A 88 -6.39 29.65 19.80
N VAL A 89 -7.51 30.22 20.26
CA VAL A 89 -7.83 31.65 20.16
C VAL A 89 -7.11 32.38 21.27
#